data_AF-B6K7U3-F1
#
_entry.id   AF-B6K7U3-F1
#
_cell.length_a   1.000
_cell.length_b   1.000
_cell.length_c   1.000
_cell.angle_alpha   90.00
_cell.angle_beta   90.00
_cell.angle_gamma   90.00
#
_symmetry.space_group_name_H-M   'P 1'
#
loop_
_entity.id
_entity.type
_entity.pdbx_description
1 polymer ?
#
loop_
_entity_poly.entity_id
_entity_poly.type
_entity_poly.pdbx_seq_one_letter_code
_entity_poly.pdbx_strand_id
1 'polypeptide(L)'
;MMEKETQSNIDNSINPLDFTEFTDNLPIEIYRSLQFIRKYGDKYRTSGFQLEALAQEATHGPPHSIAQVKARLAEEVVNSHSLAEETESEAKRLLEDIDDAYKRLCDKITILETQQKTAEGQAQV
;
A
#
# COMPACT_ATOMS: atom_id res chain seq x y z
N MET A 1 5.28 52.18 -8.60
CA MET A 1 5.00 50.85 -9.17
C MET A 1 4.06 50.16 -8.22
N MET A 2 2.81 49.91 -8.63
CA MET A 2 1.88 49.09 -7.85
C MET A 2 1.96 47.68 -8.43
N GLU A 3 2.42 46.73 -7.63
CA GLU A 3 2.36 45.31 -7.95
C GLU A 3 0.89 44.88 -7.88
N LYS A 4 0.35 44.41 -9.01
CA LYS A 4 -0.95 43.75 -9.03
C LYS A 4 -0.77 42.36 -8.45
N GLU A 5 -1.27 42.15 -7.24
CA GLU A 5 -1.49 40.82 -6.70
C GLU A 5 -2.38 40.05 -7.68
N THR A 6 -1.83 39.00 -8.26
CA THR A 6 -2.62 38.05 -9.06
C THR A 6 -3.33 37.17 -8.06
N GLN A 7 -4.51 37.60 -7.61
CA GLN A 7 -5.41 36.76 -6.84
C GLN A 7 -5.67 35.52 -7.70
N SER A 8 -5.14 34.37 -7.26
CA SER A 8 -5.42 33.09 -7.90
C SER A 8 -6.93 32.85 -7.83
N ASN A 9 -7.61 32.98 -8.96
CA ASN A 9 -8.98 32.50 -9.15
C ASN A 9 -8.92 30.97 -9.15
N ILE A 10 -8.69 30.37 -7.98
CA ILE A 10 -9.05 28.97 -7.78
C ILE A 10 -10.57 28.98 -7.77
N ASP A 11 -11.13 28.40 -8.82
CA ASP A 11 -12.55 28.21 -9.03
C ASP A 11 -13.14 27.46 -7.83
N ASN A 12 -13.76 28.20 -6.91
CA ASN A 12 -14.41 27.67 -5.69
C ASN A 12 -15.68 26.85 -6.01
N SER A 13 -15.92 26.49 -7.27
CA SER A 13 -17.05 25.68 -7.72
C SER A 13 -16.87 24.18 -7.49
N ILE A 14 -15.64 23.70 -7.24
CA ILE A 14 -15.40 22.30 -6.92
C ILE A 14 -15.56 22.11 -5.42
N ASN A 15 -16.65 21.45 -5.00
CA ASN A 15 -16.91 21.15 -3.60
C ASN A 15 -15.91 20.08 -3.12
N PRO A 16 -15.04 20.34 -2.11
CA PRO A 16 -14.11 19.34 -1.58
C PRO A 16 -14.78 18.05 -1.11
N LEU A 17 -16.08 18.11 -0.76
CA LEU A 17 -16.88 16.94 -0.39
C LEU A 17 -17.08 15.95 -1.56
N ASP A 18 -17.02 16.43 -2.81
CA ASP A 18 -17.10 15.57 -4.00
C ASP A 18 -15.84 14.71 -4.16
N PHE A 19 -14.74 15.02 -3.44
CA PHE A 19 -13.51 14.22 -3.41
C PHE A 19 -13.42 13.27 -2.21
N THR A 20 -14.06 13.61 -1.09
CA THR A 20 -14.07 12.74 0.11
C THR A 20 -14.81 11.44 -0.17
N GLU A 21 -15.96 11.50 -0.86
CA GLU A 21 -16.81 10.32 -1.13
C GLU A 21 -16.08 9.17 -1.85
N PHE A 22 -14.98 9.45 -2.56
CA PHE A 22 -14.20 8.47 -3.34
C PHE A 22 -12.91 7.99 -2.66
N THR A 23 -12.45 8.73 -1.66
CA THR A 23 -11.22 8.41 -0.93
C THR A 23 -11.49 8.03 0.52
N ASP A 24 -12.72 8.13 1.02
CA ASP A 24 -13.07 8.03 2.45
C ASP A 24 -12.52 6.77 3.15
N ASN A 25 -12.34 5.66 2.43
CA ASN A 25 -11.76 4.43 2.99
C ASN A 25 -10.29 4.20 2.62
N LEU A 26 -9.76 4.88 1.60
CA LEU A 26 -8.43 4.60 1.06
C LEU A 26 -7.31 4.92 2.08
N PRO A 27 -7.30 6.06 2.81
CA PRO A 27 -6.33 6.30 3.87
C PRO A 27 -6.37 5.24 4.97
N ILE A 28 -7.57 4.75 5.30
CA ILE A 28 -7.76 3.73 6.34
C ILE A 28 -7.22 2.38 5.83
N GLU A 29 -7.49 2.02 4.59
CA GLU A 29 -7.01 0.79 3.95
C GLU A 29 -5.49 0.80 3.74
N ILE A 30 -4.92 1.94 3.32
CA ILE A 30 -3.47 2.16 3.27
C ILE A 30 -2.87 1.95 4.66
N TYR A 31 -3.43 2.59 5.69
CA TYR A 31 -2.93 2.45 7.05
C TYR A 31 -2.99 1.00 7.53
N ARG A 32 -4.11 0.29 7.33
CA ARG A 32 -4.27 -1.11 7.72
C ARG A 32 -3.28 -2.03 7.01
N SER A 33 -3.14 -1.86 5.71
CA SER A 33 -2.25 -2.68 4.88
C SER A 33 -0.78 -2.45 5.25
N LEU A 34 -0.37 -1.19 5.48
CA LEU A 34 0.98 -0.87 5.96
C LEU A 34 1.25 -1.44 7.36
N GLN A 35 0.28 -1.41 8.27
CA GLN A 35 0.40 -2.05 9.58
C GLN A 35 0.53 -3.57 9.47
N PHE A 36 -0.24 -4.20 8.57
CA PHE A 36 -0.13 -5.63 8.28
C PHE A 36 1.28 -5.95 7.75
N ILE A 37 1.72 -5.29 6.68
CA ILE A 37 3.04 -5.49 6.08
C ILE A 37 4.15 -5.30 7.12
N ARG A 38 4.07 -4.27 7.95
CA ARG A 38 5.05 -4.05 9.03
C ARG A 38 5.06 -5.19 10.03
N LYS A 39 3.90 -5.59 10.54
CA LYS A 39 3.77 -6.67 11.54
C LYS A 39 4.36 -7.98 11.02
N TYR A 40 4.05 -8.34 9.78
CA TYR A 40 4.50 -9.60 9.19
C TYR A 40 5.94 -9.52 8.68
N GLY A 41 6.41 -8.35 8.24
CA GLY A 41 7.82 -8.09 7.96
C GLY A 41 8.70 -8.18 9.21
N ASP A 42 8.21 -7.73 10.37
CA ASP A 42 8.89 -7.90 11.65
C ASP A 42 8.98 -9.39 12.04
N LYS A 43 7.90 -10.16 11.86
CA LYS A 43 7.92 -11.63 12.05
C LYS A 43 8.89 -12.33 11.10
N TYR A 44 8.89 -11.94 9.83
CA TYR A 44 9.81 -12.49 8.83
C TYR A 44 11.27 -12.23 9.23
N ARG A 45 11.58 -11.04 9.73
CA ARG A 45 12.91 -10.70 10.25
C ARG A 45 13.28 -11.58 11.44
N THR A 46 12.36 -11.78 12.39
CA THR A 46 12.58 -12.69 13.53
C THR A 46 12.82 -14.13 13.07
N SER A 47 12.04 -14.62 12.10
CA SER A 47 12.22 -15.92 11.47
C SER A 47 13.61 -16.04 10.83
N GLY A 48 14.09 -14.98 10.15
CA GLY A 48 15.46 -14.92 9.61
C GLY A 48 16.55 -15.12 10.68
N PHE A 49 16.42 -14.47 11.84
CA PHE A 49 17.36 -14.70 12.96
C PHE A 49 17.29 -16.13 13.50
N GLN A 50 16.11 -16.74 13.53
CA GLN A 50 15.93 -18.13 13.97
C GLN A 50 16.54 -19.12 12.98
N LEU A 51 16.36 -18.89 11.67
CA LEU A 51 17.00 -19.68 10.61
C LEU A 51 18.52 -19.63 10.71
N GLU A 52 19.09 -18.44 10.94
CA GLU A 52 20.53 -18.30 11.10
C GLU A 52 21.04 -19.07 12.34
N ALA A 53 20.33 -18.96 13.47
CA ALA A 53 20.67 -19.71 14.68
C ALA A 53 20.58 -21.24 14.48
N LEU A 54 19.51 -21.72 13.84
CA LEU A 54 19.32 -23.14 13.53
C LEU A 54 20.36 -23.67 12.53
N ALA A 55 20.77 -22.86 11.55
CA ALA A 55 21.83 -23.21 10.61
C ALA A 55 23.19 -23.33 11.31
N GLN A 56 23.51 -22.41 12.24
CA GLN A 56 24.70 -22.51 13.07
C GLN A 56 24.67 -23.76 13.96
N GLU A 57 23.53 -24.05 14.60
CA GLU A 57 23.36 -25.24 15.44
C GLU A 57 23.47 -26.54 14.62
N ALA A 58 22.97 -26.57 13.38
CA ALA A 58 23.10 -27.72 12.50
C ALA A 58 24.55 -27.97 12.05
N THR A 59 25.36 -26.90 11.96
CA THR A 59 26.74 -26.95 11.47
C THR A 59 27.75 -27.23 12.59
N HIS A 60 27.50 -26.69 13.78
CA HIS A 60 28.45 -26.72 14.91
C HIS A 60 27.91 -27.44 16.15
N GLY A 61 26.66 -27.91 16.13
CA GLY A 61 26.02 -28.55 17.26
C GLY A 61 26.45 -30.00 17.49
N PRO A 62 25.99 -30.59 18.61
CA PRO A 62 26.26 -31.98 18.92
C PRO A 62 25.69 -32.94 17.85
N PRO A 63 26.40 -34.00 17.44
CA PRO A 63 25.93 -34.93 16.41
C PRO A 63 24.54 -35.54 16.67
N HIS A 64 24.19 -35.72 17.94
CA HIS A 64 22.92 -36.32 18.36
C HIS A 64 21.71 -35.39 18.19
N SER A 65 21.89 -34.06 18.09
CA SER A 65 20.79 -33.11 17.90
C SER A 65 20.55 -32.74 16.43
N ILE A 66 21.49 -33.06 15.52
CA ILE A 66 21.45 -32.63 14.11
C ILE A 66 20.12 -32.98 13.42
N ALA A 67 19.57 -34.18 13.64
CA ALA A 67 18.32 -34.58 13.02
C ALA A 67 17.13 -33.71 13.46
N GLN A 68 17.06 -33.39 14.76
CA GLN A 68 16.02 -32.53 15.32
C GLN A 68 16.17 -31.08 14.85
N VAL A 69 17.41 -30.58 14.79
CA VAL A 69 17.72 -29.22 14.31
C VAL A 69 17.35 -29.08 12.83
N LYS A 70 17.65 -30.08 11.99
CA LYS A 70 17.27 -30.09 10.56
C LYS A 70 15.75 -30.06 10.36
N ALA A 71 15.00 -30.79 11.19
CA ALA A 71 13.53 -30.76 11.13
C ALA A 71 12.98 -29.37 11.45
N ARG A 72 13.47 -28.74 12.52
CA ARG A 72 13.10 -27.37 12.90
C ARG A 72 13.51 -26.33 11.86
N LEU A 73 14.68 -26.50 11.24
CA LEU A 73 15.14 -25.64 10.16
C LEU A 73 14.21 -25.71 8.94
N ALA A 74 13.79 -26.92 8.55
CA ALA A 74 12.86 -27.11 7.44
C ALA A 74 11.48 -26.46 7.73
N GLU A 75 10.96 -26.64 8.94
CA GLU A 75 9.72 -25.99 9.39
C GLU A 75 9.84 -24.46 9.34
N GLU A 76 10.93 -23.91 9.85
CA GLU A 76 11.14 -22.46 9.88
C GLU A 76 11.33 -21.86 8.48
N VAL A 77 11.92 -22.60 7.54
CA VAL A 77 12.02 -22.17 6.12
C VAL A 77 10.63 -22.04 5.51
N VAL A 78 9.75 -23.01 5.74
CA VAL A 78 8.37 -22.98 5.24
C VAL A 78 7.59 -21.83 5.88
N ASN A 79 7.74 -21.63 7.19
CA ASN A 79 7.12 -20.51 7.90
C ASN A 79 7.59 -19.16 7.36
N SER A 80 8.91 -18.98 7.20
CA SER A 80 9.52 -17.77 6.63
C SER A 80 8.98 -17.47 5.23
N HIS A 81 8.87 -18.49 4.39
CA HIS A 81 8.33 -18.36 3.04
C HIS A 81 6.86 -17.91 3.06
N SER A 82 6.02 -18.54 3.88
CA SER A 82 4.60 -18.16 4.04
C SER A 82 4.45 -16.71 4.49
N LEU A 83 5.27 -16.25 5.44
CA LEU A 83 5.26 -14.86 5.89
C LEU A 83 5.62 -13.89 4.75
N ALA A 84 6.58 -14.24 3.91
CA ALA A 84 6.96 -13.44 2.75
C ALA A 84 5.82 -13.35 1.73
N GLU A 85 5.21 -14.48 1.37
CA GLU A 85 4.07 -14.54 0.44
C GLU A 85 2.88 -13.71 0.94
N GLU A 86 2.54 -13.81 2.23
CA GLU A 86 1.47 -13.00 2.83
C GLU A 86 1.76 -11.49 2.73
N THR A 87 3.00 -11.07 3.01
CA THR A 87 3.38 -9.65 2.90
C THR A 87 3.37 -9.15 1.46
N GLU A 88 3.82 -9.97 0.51
CA GLU A 88 3.81 -9.62 -0.92
C GLU A 88 2.38 -9.53 -1.46
N SER A 89 1.52 -10.48 -1.10
CA SER A 89 0.12 -10.49 -1.49
C SER A 89 -0.61 -9.26 -0.98
N GLU A 90 -0.40 -8.86 0.28
CA GLU A 90 -1.02 -7.67 0.84
C GLU A 90 -0.50 -6.38 0.18
N ALA A 91 0.80 -6.32 -0.15
CA ALA A 91 1.37 -5.18 -0.86
C ALA A 91 0.82 -5.03 -2.28
N LYS A 92 0.63 -6.14 -3.00
CA LYS A 92 0.00 -6.15 -4.34
C LYS A 92 -1.44 -5.67 -4.27
N ARG A 93 -2.23 -6.23 -3.33
CA ARG A 93 -3.63 -5.83 -3.11
C ARG A 93 -3.73 -4.32 -2.84
N LEU A 94 -2.88 -3.79 -1.95
CA LEU A 94 -2.85 -2.36 -1.65
C LEU A 94 -2.54 -1.50 -2.89
N LEU A 95 -1.59 -1.93 -3.72
CA LEU A 95 -1.23 -1.21 -4.94
C LEU A 95 -2.40 -1.17 -5.93
N GLU A 96 -3.11 -2.30 -6.10
CA GLU A 96 -4.30 -2.41 -6.94
C GLU A 96 -5.41 -1.48 -6.43
N ASP A 97 -5.69 -1.47 -5.12
CA ASP A 97 -6.71 -0.60 -4.52
C ASP A 97 -6.41 0.89 -4.75
N ILE A 98 -5.14 1.30 -4.64
CA ILE A 98 -4.69 2.67 -4.91
C ILE A 98 -4.83 3.03 -6.39
N ASP A 99 -4.41 2.13 -7.29
CA ASP A 99 -4.49 2.36 -8.74
C ASP A 99 -5.94 2.49 -9.21
N ASP A 100 -6.85 1.66 -8.68
CA ASP A 100 -8.27 1.74 -8.98
C ASP A 100 -8.94 2.99 -8.40
N ALA A 101 -8.53 3.45 -7.22
CA ALA A 101 -8.96 4.74 -6.69
C ALA A 101 -8.46 5.90 -7.56
N TYR A 102 -7.21 5.85 -8.03
CA TYR A 102 -6.62 6.85 -8.91
C TYR A 102 -7.36 6.92 -10.26
N LYS A 103 -7.63 5.79 -10.91
CA LYS A 103 -8.40 5.75 -12.17
C LYS A 103 -9.79 6.36 -12.01
N ARG A 104 -10.52 6.00 -10.95
CA ARG A 104 -11.85 6.58 -10.65
C ARG A 104 -11.80 8.09 -10.49
N LEU A 105 -10.76 8.62 -9.83
CA LEU A 105 -10.55 10.05 -9.69
C LEU A 105 -10.29 10.72 -11.06
N CYS A 106 -9.43 10.13 -11.91
CA CYS A 106 -9.16 10.65 -13.25
C CYS A 106 -10.41 10.66 -14.15
N ASP A 107 -11.21 9.60 -14.13
CA ASP A 107 -12.46 9.51 -14.89
C ASP A 107 -13.42 10.62 -14.46
N LYS A 108 -13.52 10.89 -13.15
CA LYS A 108 -14.40 11.93 -12.62
C LYS A 108 -13.92 13.33 -12.98
N ILE A 109 -12.61 13.60 -12.90
CA ILE A 109 -12.03 14.86 -13.37
C ILE A 109 -12.40 15.08 -14.84
N THR A 110 -12.25 14.05 -15.67
CA THR A 110 -12.61 14.11 -17.10
C THR A 110 -14.10 14.43 -17.29
N ILE A 111 -14.99 13.81 -16.50
CA ILE A 111 -16.43 14.09 -16.53
C ILE A 111 -16.70 15.55 -16.13
N LEU A 112 -16.10 16.04 -15.05
CA LEU A 112 -16.29 17.40 -14.56
C LEU A 112 -15.79 18.44 -15.57
N GLU A 113 -14.60 18.23 -16.16
CA GLU A 113 -14.06 19.08 -17.23
C GLU A 113 -14.98 19.11 -18.46
N THR A 114 -15.58 17.97 -18.80
CA THR A 114 -16.53 17.87 -19.92
C THR A 114 -17.84 18.60 -19.62
N GLN A 115 -18.35 18.46 -18.40
CA GLN A 115 -19.55 19.17 -17.94
C GLN A 115 -19.35 20.69 -17.93
N GLN A 116 -18.19 21.17 -17.44
CA GLN A 116 -17.84 22.59 -17.45
C GLN A 116 -17.82 23.17 -18.88
N LYS A 117 -17.14 22.50 -19.82
CA LYS A 117 -17.08 22.92 -21.23
C LYS A 117 -18.47 22.97 -21.88
N THR A 118 -19.36 22.05 -21.51
CA THR A 118 -20.73 22.00 -22.03
C THR A 118 -21.57 23.15 -21.47
N ALA A 119 -21.41 23.49 -20.19
CA ALA A 119 -22.10 24.61 -19.56
C ALA A 119 -21.63 25.97 -20.11
N GLU A 120 -20.32 26.14 -20.35
CA GLU A 120 -19.76 27.35 -20.96
C GLU A 120 -20.21 27.56 -22.42
N GLY A 121 -20.32 26.46 -23.19
CA GLY A 121 -20.84 26.52 -24.56
C GLY A 121 -22.33 26.86 -24.67
N GLN A 122 -23.12 26.56 -23.63
CA GLN A 122 -24.54 26.91 -23.55
C GLN A 122 -24.79 28.35 -23.05
N ALA A 123 -23.86 28.93 -22.29
CA ALA A 123 -23.97 30.30 -21.77
C ALA A 123 -23.61 31.40 -22.80
N GLN A 124 -23.06 31.02 -23.96
CA GLN A 124 -22.66 31.93 -25.05
C GLN A 124 -23.69 32.03 -26.19
N VAL A 125 -24.86 31.40 -26.06
CA VAL A 125 -26.00 31.46 -26.99
C VAL A 125 -27.14 32.24 -26.36
#